data_AF-A0A932TE52-F1
#
_entry.id   AF-A0A932TE52-F1
#
_cell.length_a   1.000
_cell.length_b   1.000
_cell.length_c   1.000
_cell.angle_alpha   90.00
_cell.angle_beta   90.00
_cell.angle_gamma   90.00
#
_symmetry.space_group_name_H-M   'P 1'
#
loop_
_entity.id
_entity.type
_entity.pdbx_description
1 polymer ?
#
loop_
_entity_poly.entity_id
_entity_poly.type
_entity_poly.pdbx_seq_one_letter_code
_entity_poly.pdbx_strand_id
1 'polypeptide(L)'
;MKQVMWKPERKLIDCQHERVSLPSDSIQTHLFGPCYYCQDCGTWLSDDPAKRRALRERLSSPGAIPYVVPPAAVLNFEGWRISMAADPPTPVKTGVDEIRRAVKETQGLDLPVSGVDASGPSILIGTPEHHSIRRLISGGYLTLPDGWPGYDGFIAAYLRKRDGLDETMAVIGGNPRGVLYGCLEVARLIRRGELTTRAYVMERPQFKYRGGYAEGENNYRLEEMSITGYFPTEEELKGLAAQRLNVLMLRYNLWRNRHVRYKYLPFVTGAPPWLDDEIAGLQRDLALAKKYGFISLVHFGVSHQSWADAQIFAAYPDAAAARLDDSALYTTFRHICPSHPLLKEYLDAEIREMAELYPELDGFVTFCGYDGASLGCDCDKCREYPYSQRLVDYHRFVHDRLKAYLPHAIMIAEMSSLDMYWRKLAAELPEDVLFTTWSRVPSTLLYPYVHAEDEMEKELGPRYLTQLSSHSEGLVNSTVPVVNLEGLQADIRRAAGRRVAG
;
A
#
# COMPACT_ATOMS: atom_id res chain seq x y z
N MET A 1 52.87 -26.60 -28.83
CA MET A 1 51.96 -25.66 -28.13
C MET A 1 51.39 -24.70 -29.17
N LYS A 2 50.07 -24.73 -29.42
CA LYS A 2 49.40 -23.83 -30.38
C LYS A 2 48.99 -22.54 -29.66
N GLN A 3 49.47 -21.39 -30.15
CA GLN A 3 49.01 -20.07 -29.75
C GLN A 3 47.57 -19.86 -30.26
N VAL A 4 46.62 -19.68 -29.35
CA VAL A 4 45.27 -19.25 -29.66
C VAL A 4 45.28 -17.72 -29.70
N MET A 5 45.20 -17.15 -30.92
CA MET A 5 44.94 -15.72 -31.09
C MET A 5 43.48 -15.42 -30.76
N TRP A 6 43.25 -14.69 -29.68
CA TRP A 6 41.94 -14.16 -29.33
C TRP A 6 41.63 -12.97 -30.25
N LYS A 7 40.62 -13.11 -31.11
CA LYS A 7 40.04 -11.98 -31.85
C LYS A 7 38.94 -11.36 -30.97
N PRO A 8 39.00 -10.06 -30.62
CA PRO A 8 37.92 -9.44 -29.87
C PRO A 8 36.69 -9.29 -30.77
N GLU A 9 35.58 -9.93 -30.40
CA GLU A 9 34.28 -9.72 -31.04
C GLU A 9 33.80 -8.30 -30.77
N ARG A 10 33.39 -7.61 -31.84
CA ARG A 10 32.72 -6.32 -31.78
C ARG A 10 31.30 -6.53 -31.27
N LYS A 11 31.00 -6.13 -30.03
CA LYS A 11 29.62 -6.07 -29.51
C LYS A 11 29.22 -4.63 -29.15
N LEU A 12 28.13 -4.18 -29.75
CA LEU A 12 27.34 -3.04 -29.26
C LEU A 12 26.72 -3.45 -27.93
N ILE A 13 26.99 -2.68 -26.86
CA ILE A 13 26.33 -2.88 -25.57
C ILE A 13 24.98 -2.17 -25.68
N ASP A 14 23.94 -2.97 -25.89
CA ASP A 14 22.56 -2.56 -25.70
C ASP A 14 22.34 -2.35 -24.20
N CYS A 15 21.68 -1.26 -23.79
CA CYS A 15 21.14 -1.15 -22.42
C CYS A 15 19.90 -2.04 -22.30
N GLN A 16 20.02 -3.33 -22.63
CA GLN A 16 19.14 -4.34 -22.09
C GLN A 16 19.77 -4.79 -20.78
N HIS A 17 18.96 -4.81 -19.73
CA HIS A 17 19.24 -5.64 -18.56
C HIS A 17 19.81 -6.98 -19.04
N GLU A 18 20.90 -7.44 -18.41
CA GLU A 18 21.39 -8.80 -18.61
C GLU A 18 20.19 -9.75 -18.55
N ARG A 19 19.91 -10.42 -19.67
CA ARG A 19 18.88 -11.46 -19.74
C ARG A 19 19.31 -12.60 -18.83
N VAL A 20 18.87 -12.56 -17.57
CA VAL A 20 18.74 -13.77 -16.77
C VAL A 20 17.53 -14.51 -17.35
N SER A 21 17.79 -15.61 -18.04
CA SER A 21 16.76 -16.52 -18.54
C SER A 21 15.98 -17.09 -17.36
N LEU A 22 14.73 -16.67 -17.20
CA LEU A 22 13.75 -17.37 -16.38
C LEU A 22 12.85 -18.24 -17.29
N PRO A 23 12.31 -19.37 -16.78
CA PRO A 23 11.52 -20.30 -17.58
C PRO A 23 10.27 -19.61 -18.14
N SER A 24 9.96 -19.93 -19.38
CA SER A 24 8.79 -19.50 -20.14
C SER A 24 7.51 -19.82 -19.38
N ASP A 25 6.75 -18.78 -18.98
CA ASP A 25 5.27 -18.74 -18.94
C ASP A 25 4.76 -17.41 -18.35
N SER A 26 5.16 -16.27 -18.91
CA SER A 26 4.44 -15.01 -18.68
C SER A 26 4.42 -14.13 -19.94
N ILE A 27 3.20 -13.72 -20.29
CA ILE A 27 2.87 -12.86 -21.42
C ILE A 27 3.46 -11.47 -21.17
N GLN A 28 4.49 -11.08 -21.92
CA GLN A 28 5.05 -9.72 -21.90
C GLN A 28 4.33 -8.81 -22.90
N THR A 29 3.60 -7.81 -22.40
CA THR A 29 3.22 -6.62 -23.16
C THR A 29 4.44 -5.70 -23.32
N HIS A 30 5.09 -5.78 -24.48
CA HIS A 30 6.14 -4.85 -24.90
C HIS A 30 5.54 -3.59 -25.51
N LEU A 31 5.70 -2.42 -24.87
CA LEU A 31 5.35 -1.12 -25.49
C LEU A 31 6.37 0.03 -25.25
N PHE A 32 7.58 -0.24 -24.77
CA PHE A 32 8.61 0.82 -24.65
C PHE A 32 9.93 0.36 -25.31
N GLY A 33 10.39 1.11 -26.32
CA GLY A 33 11.69 0.90 -26.97
C GLY A 33 12.86 1.35 -26.07
N PRO A 34 14.13 1.02 -26.42
CA PRO A 34 15.28 1.37 -25.59
C PRO A 34 15.45 2.90 -25.51
N CYS A 35 15.42 3.44 -24.30
CA CYS A 35 15.79 4.81 -23.99
C CYS A 35 17.31 4.87 -23.75
N TYR A 36 18.02 5.78 -24.42
CA TYR A 36 19.45 5.99 -24.20
C TYR A 36 19.64 7.30 -23.43
N TYR A 37 20.31 7.29 -22.28
CA TYR A 37 20.66 8.51 -21.51
C TYR A 37 22.14 8.84 -21.73
N CYS A 38 22.44 10.07 -22.17
CA CYS A 38 23.82 10.53 -22.31
C CYS A 38 24.30 11.19 -21.02
N GLN A 39 25.21 10.55 -20.29
CA GLN A 39 25.77 11.08 -19.03
C GLN A 39 26.63 12.34 -19.21
N ASP A 40 27.22 12.55 -20.38
CA ASP A 40 28.07 13.72 -20.63
C ASP A 40 27.22 15.00 -20.76
N CYS A 41 26.11 14.94 -21.48
CA CYS A 41 25.23 16.09 -21.70
C CYS A 41 23.91 16.06 -20.89
N GLY A 42 23.67 15.03 -20.08
CA GLY A 42 22.50 14.92 -19.21
C GLY A 42 21.17 14.78 -19.96
N THR A 43 21.19 14.32 -21.21
CA THR A 43 20.02 14.34 -22.10
C THR A 43 19.54 12.93 -22.44
N TRP A 44 18.22 12.72 -22.36
CA TRP A 44 17.55 11.54 -22.88
C TRP A 44 17.50 11.61 -24.42
N LEU A 45 18.03 10.58 -25.08
CA LEU A 45 18.04 10.43 -26.53
C LEU A 45 16.75 9.79 -27.05
N SER A 46 15.79 9.46 -26.18
CA SER A 46 14.63 8.63 -26.53
C SER A 46 13.62 9.33 -27.43
N ASP A 47 13.56 10.65 -27.52
CA ASP A 47 12.39 11.29 -28.14
C ASP A 47 12.68 11.95 -29.50
N ASP A 48 13.95 12.04 -29.91
CA ASP A 48 14.35 12.64 -31.17
C ASP A 48 14.93 11.58 -32.14
N PRO A 49 14.15 11.15 -33.16
CA PRO A 49 14.60 10.19 -34.16
C PRO A 49 15.85 10.66 -34.93
N ALA A 50 16.04 11.97 -35.12
CA ALA A 50 17.19 12.50 -35.83
C ALA A 50 18.47 12.37 -34.99
N LYS A 51 18.40 12.63 -33.68
CA LYS A 51 19.54 12.40 -32.75
C LYS A 51 19.90 10.92 -32.66
N ARG A 52 18.91 10.02 -32.63
CA ARG A 52 19.15 8.56 -32.66
C ARG A 52 19.83 8.13 -33.96
N ARG A 53 19.39 8.65 -35.11
CA ARG A 53 20.01 8.37 -36.41
C ARG A 53 21.45 8.89 -36.48
N ALA A 54 21.68 10.13 -36.08
CA ALA A 54 23.02 10.74 -36.07
C ALA A 54 23.99 9.99 -35.16
N LEU A 55 23.56 9.54 -33.98
CA LEU A 55 24.38 8.73 -33.08
C LEU A 55 24.70 7.36 -33.69
N ARG A 56 23.71 6.68 -34.30
CA ARG A 56 23.94 5.41 -35.01
C ARG A 56 24.93 5.58 -36.16
N GLU A 57 24.77 6.59 -37.00
CA GLU A 57 25.68 6.87 -38.12
C GLU A 57 27.10 7.12 -37.63
N ARG A 58 27.25 7.91 -36.55
CA ARG A 58 28.54 8.21 -35.94
C ARG A 58 29.22 6.99 -35.32
N LEU A 59 28.45 6.10 -34.68
CA LEU A 59 28.95 4.83 -34.14
C LEU A 59 29.24 3.76 -35.21
N SER A 60 28.56 3.85 -36.37
CA SER A 60 28.72 2.91 -37.49
C SER A 60 29.81 3.34 -38.48
N SER A 61 30.40 4.52 -38.30
CA SER A 61 31.43 5.08 -39.18
C SER A 61 32.72 4.25 -39.11
N PRO A 62 33.34 3.87 -40.25
CA PRO A 62 34.65 3.22 -40.26
C PRO A 62 35.69 4.13 -39.61
N GLY A 63 36.26 3.71 -38.48
CA GLY A 63 37.19 4.52 -37.67
C GLY A 63 36.58 5.07 -36.37
N ALA A 64 35.30 4.80 -36.10
CA ALA A 64 34.75 4.98 -34.76
C ALA A 64 35.52 4.08 -33.78
N ILE A 65 36.35 4.70 -32.94
CA ILE A 65 37.01 4.01 -31.84
C ILE A 65 35.89 3.50 -30.94
N PRO A 66 35.81 2.19 -30.64
CA PRO A 66 34.84 1.70 -29.68
C PRO A 66 35.03 2.50 -28.40
N TYR A 67 33.99 3.24 -28.02
CA TYR A 67 34.00 4.02 -26.79
C TYR A 67 34.07 3.00 -25.66
N VAL A 68 35.28 2.69 -25.19
CA VAL A 68 35.48 1.85 -24.01
C VAL A 68 35.03 2.70 -22.85
N VAL A 69 33.77 2.53 -22.50
CA VAL A 69 33.17 3.10 -21.32
C VAL A 69 33.99 2.55 -20.14
N PRO A 70 34.80 3.36 -19.42
CA PRO A 70 35.62 2.84 -18.33
C PRO A 70 34.72 2.13 -17.31
N PRO A 71 35.16 1.09 -16.59
CA PRO A 71 34.33 0.48 -15.55
C PRO A 71 33.87 1.57 -14.56
N ALA A 72 32.60 1.52 -14.18
CA ALA A 72 32.07 2.50 -13.23
C ALA A 72 32.69 2.21 -11.86
N ALA A 73 33.42 3.18 -11.30
CA ALA A 73 33.98 3.04 -9.96
C ALA A 73 32.85 3.00 -8.92
N VAL A 74 32.95 2.09 -7.97
CA VAL A 74 32.11 2.07 -6.74
C VAL A 74 32.38 3.36 -5.97
N LEU A 75 31.32 3.97 -5.44
CA LEU A 75 31.46 5.23 -4.69
C LEU A 75 32.15 4.99 -3.33
N ASN A 76 33.19 5.80 -3.07
CA ASN A 76 33.79 5.95 -1.74
C ASN A 76 33.17 7.19 -1.09
N PHE A 77 32.62 7.01 0.12
CA PHE A 77 31.94 8.08 0.86
C PHE A 77 32.88 8.87 1.81
N GLU A 78 34.20 8.72 1.71
CA GLU A 78 35.14 9.53 2.48
C GLU A 78 34.97 11.03 2.19
N GLY A 79 34.73 11.82 3.24
CA GLY A 79 34.47 13.26 3.13
C GLY A 79 33.06 13.62 2.62
N TRP A 80 32.19 12.62 2.37
CA TRP A 80 30.80 12.86 2.03
C TRP A 80 29.96 13.20 3.26
N ARG A 81 28.80 13.82 3.00
CA ARG A 81 27.77 14.11 4.01
C ARG A 81 26.38 13.91 3.42
N ILE A 82 25.37 13.86 4.27
CA ILE A 82 23.96 13.86 3.85
C ILE A 82 23.37 15.25 4.09
N SER A 83 22.70 15.82 3.09
CA SER A 83 21.94 17.06 3.21
C SER A 83 20.45 16.81 2.95
N MET A 84 19.60 17.29 3.86
CA MET A 84 18.15 17.18 3.80
C MET A 84 17.50 18.40 4.47
N ALA A 85 16.17 18.49 4.48
CA ALA A 85 15.47 19.53 5.23
C ALA A 85 15.84 19.50 6.72
N ALA A 86 15.78 20.64 7.41
CA ALA A 86 16.10 20.73 8.85
C ALA A 86 15.14 19.91 9.73
N ASP A 87 13.85 19.88 9.39
CA ASP A 87 12.86 19.00 10.03
C ASP A 87 12.13 18.15 8.98
N PRO A 88 12.74 17.04 8.53
CA PRO A 88 12.14 16.19 7.53
C PRO A 88 11.06 15.27 8.14
N PRO A 89 10.05 14.87 7.35
CA PRO A 89 9.07 13.86 7.78
C PRO A 89 9.72 12.54 8.19
N THR A 90 9.08 11.79 9.09
CA THR A 90 9.62 10.52 9.65
C THR A 90 10.10 9.51 8.60
N PRO A 91 9.39 9.27 7.47
CA PRO A 91 9.89 8.37 6.43
C PRO A 91 11.24 8.81 5.83
N VAL A 92 11.46 10.12 5.68
CA VAL A 92 12.71 10.67 5.16
C VAL A 92 13.85 10.47 6.17
N LYS A 93 13.60 10.76 7.46
CA LYS A 93 14.56 10.49 8.56
C LYS A 93 14.98 9.02 8.56
N THR A 94 14.01 8.11 8.47
CA THR A 94 14.24 6.66 8.40
C THR A 94 15.09 6.27 7.19
N GLY A 95 14.80 6.83 6.00
CA GLY A 95 15.61 6.59 4.81
C GLY A 95 17.06 7.06 4.96
N VAL A 96 17.28 8.23 5.57
CA VAL A 96 18.62 8.76 5.86
C VAL A 96 19.40 7.85 6.80
N ASP A 97 18.75 7.38 7.87
CA ASP A 97 19.36 6.45 8.82
C ASP A 97 19.75 5.13 8.16
N GLU A 98 18.96 4.64 7.20
CA GLU A 98 19.28 3.43 6.43
C GLU A 98 20.49 3.60 5.51
N ILE A 99 20.65 4.76 4.88
CA ILE A 99 21.87 5.06 4.10
C ILE A 99 23.08 5.13 5.03
N ARG A 100 23.00 5.86 6.15
CA ARG A 100 24.10 5.95 7.13
C ARG A 100 24.52 4.58 7.64
N ARG A 101 23.53 3.76 8.00
CA ARG A 101 23.73 2.38 8.44
C ARG A 101 24.44 1.55 7.37
N ALA A 102 23.98 1.59 6.11
CA ALA A 102 24.61 0.87 5.01
C ALA A 102 26.06 1.31 4.75
N VAL A 103 26.35 2.61 4.80
CA VAL A 103 27.73 3.14 4.64
C VAL A 103 28.61 2.73 5.81
N LYS A 104 28.11 2.79 7.04
CA LYS A 104 28.85 2.35 8.23
C LYS A 104 29.16 0.85 8.20
N GLU A 105 28.20 0.03 7.80
CA GLU A 105 28.35 -1.43 7.68
C GLU A 105 29.37 -1.83 6.60
N THR A 106 29.41 -1.11 5.48
CA THR A 106 30.24 -1.49 4.31
C THR A 106 31.59 -0.81 4.25
N GLN A 107 31.69 0.44 4.71
CA GLN A 107 32.90 1.28 4.59
C GLN A 107 33.44 1.74 5.94
N GLY A 108 32.76 1.45 7.06
CA GLY A 108 33.19 1.88 8.40
C GLY A 108 33.08 3.40 8.65
N LEU A 109 32.38 4.13 7.77
CA LEU A 109 32.24 5.59 7.83
C LEU A 109 30.88 5.98 8.44
N ASP A 110 30.87 6.99 9.30
CA ASP A 110 29.64 7.61 9.78
C ASP A 110 29.43 8.95 9.06
N LEU A 111 28.40 9.02 8.22
CA LEU A 111 28.14 10.23 7.43
C LEU A 111 27.47 11.30 8.28
N PRO A 112 28.04 12.53 8.36
CA PRO A 112 27.38 13.63 9.03
C PRO A 112 26.12 14.03 8.27
N VAL A 113 25.08 14.44 9.02
CA VAL A 113 23.81 14.91 8.49
C VAL A 113 23.70 16.40 8.73
N SER A 114 23.38 17.17 7.70
CA SER A 114 23.21 18.62 7.75
C SER A 114 21.84 19.02 7.24
N GLY A 115 21.22 20.01 7.88
CA GLY A 115 20.00 20.68 7.40
C GLY A 115 20.28 21.82 6.41
N VAL A 116 21.56 22.11 6.15
CA VAL A 116 22.03 23.23 5.32
C VAL A 116 22.96 22.71 4.24
N ASP A 117 22.82 23.28 3.05
CA ASP A 117 23.75 23.07 1.94
C ASP A 117 25.17 23.48 2.35
N ALA A 118 26.09 22.53 2.28
CA ALA A 118 27.49 22.77 2.57
C ALA A 118 28.37 22.33 1.39
N SER A 119 29.56 22.93 1.26
CA SER A 119 30.50 22.76 0.13
C SER A 119 31.29 21.45 0.22
N GLY A 120 31.38 20.69 -0.86
CA GLY A 120 32.02 19.36 -0.95
C GLY A 120 31.03 18.22 -1.27
N PRO A 121 31.52 16.97 -1.43
CA PRO A 121 30.71 15.83 -1.84
C PRO A 121 29.51 15.57 -0.92
N SER A 122 28.34 15.26 -1.49
CA SER A 122 27.12 15.13 -0.69
C SER A 122 26.06 14.18 -1.26
N ILE A 123 25.23 13.63 -0.37
CA ILE A 123 23.97 12.97 -0.72
C ILE A 123 22.84 13.97 -0.44
N LEU A 124 22.19 14.49 -1.48
CA LEU A 124 21.05 15.39 -1.35
C LEU A 124 19.75 14.59 -1.36
N ILE A 125 18.97 14.67 -0.29
CA ILE A 125 17.75 13.87 -0.09
C ILE A 125 16.55 14.79 0.10
N GLY A 126 15.50 14.61 -0.71
CA GLY A 126 14.27 15.40 -0.56
C GLY A 126 13.25 15.22 -1.68
N THR A 127 12.24 16.09 -1.69
CA THR A 127 11.28 16.20 -2.80
C THR A 127 11.74 17.26 -3.81
N PRO A 128 11.14 17.34 -5.02
CA PRO A 128 11.45 18.40 -5.99
C PRO A 128 11.30 19.83 -5.46
N GLU A 129 10.49 20.03 -4.42
CA GLU A 129 10.26 21.33 -3.79
C GLU A 129 11.39 21.76 -2.84
N HIS A 130 12.25 20.82 -2.40
CA HIS A 130 13.37 21.13 -1.53
C HIS A 130 14.38 22.04 -2.22
N HIS A 131 14.80 23.12 -1.56
CA HIS A 131 15.62 24.18 -2.18
C HIS A 131 16.88 23.67 -2.91
N SER A 132 17.65 22.77 -2.29
CA SER A 132 18.85 22.18 -2.89
C SER A 132 18.54 21.32 -4.13
N ILE A 133 17.45 20.54 -4.06
CA ILE A 133 16.99 19.71 -5.19
C ILE A 133 16.48 20.60 -6.33
N ARG A 134 15.70 21.63 -6.00
CA ARG A 134 15.24 22.63 -6.97
C ARG A 134 16.41 23.34 -7.64
N ARG A 135 17.50 23.61 -6.93
CA ARG A 135 18.73 24.18 -7.51
C ARG A 135 19.40 23.21 -8.49
N LEU A 136 19.45 21.92 -8.19
CA LEU A 136 19.94 20.92 -9.16
C LEU A 136 19.11 20.91 -10.45
N ILE A 137 17.78 20.96 -10.32
CA ILE A 137 16.85 20.91 -11.45
C ILE A 137 16.92 22.21 -12.26
N SER A 138 16.74 23.36 -11.60
CA SER A 138 16.75 24.68 -12.27
C SER A 138 18.12 25.07 -12.84
N GLY A 139 19.21 24.58 -12.24
CA GLY A 139 20.56 24.75 -12.77
C GLY A 139 20.89 23.83 -13.95
N GLY A 140 19.96 22.96 -14.37
CA GLY A 140 20.17 22.00 -15.47
C GLY A 140 21.15 20.87 -15.14
N TYR A 141 21.50 20.69 -13.86
CA TYR A 141 22.37 19.60 -13.41
C TYR A 141 21.63 18.25 -13.39
N LEU A 142 20.32 18.28 -13.20
CA LEU A 142 19.45 17.12 -13.27
C LEU A 142 18.18 17.45 -14.06
N THR A 143 17.94 16.72 -15.15
CA THR A 143 16.70 16.82 -15.92
C THR A 143 15.73 15.74 -15.47
N LEU A 144 14.54 16.15 -15.04
CA LEU A 144 13.44 15.23 -14.73
C LEU A 144 12.50 15.13 -15.93
N PRO A 145 12.08 13.94 -16.35
CA PRO A 145 11.00 13.82 -17.31
C PRO A 145 9.69 14.38 -16.75
N ASP A 146 8.76 14.77 -17.62
CA ASP A 146 7.48 15.36 -17.19
C ASP A 146 6.70 14.41 -16.27
N GLY A 147 6.19 14.95 -15.16
CA GLY A 147 5.43 14.20 -14.17
C GLY A 147 6.25 13.22 -13.32
N TRP A 148 7.58 13.22 -13.43
CA TRP A 148 8.47 12.46 -12.55
C TRP A 148 8.85 13.24 -11.28
N PRO A 149 9.08 12.53 -10.15
CA PRO A 149 9.02 11.06 -10.02
C PRO A 149 7.60 10.49 -9.84
N GLY A 150 6.58 11.34 -9.70
CA GLY A 150 5.20 10.91 -9.47
C GLY A 150 4.94 10.45 -8.03
N TYR A 151 3.69 10.14 -7.71
CA TYR A 151 3.30 9.71 -6.35
C TYR A 151 4.01 8.40 -5.95
N ASP A 152 4.64 8.38 -4.77
CA ASP A 152 5.50 7.29 -4.26
C ASP A 152 6.69 6.90 -5.16
N GLY A 153 6.91 7.56 -6.30
CA GLY A 153 8.07 7.30 -7.15
C GLY A 153 9.32 7.98 -6.62
N PHE A 154 10.48 7.54 -7.12
CA PHE A 154 11.77 8.13 -6.80
C PHE A 154 12.76 8.11 -7.95
N ILE A 155 13.80 8.93 -7.82
CA ILE A 155 14.99 8.98 -8.65
C ILE A 155 16.21 9.03 -7.73
N ALA A 156 17.18 8.15 -7.96
CA ALA A 156 18.49 8.16 -7.32
C ALA A 156 19.56 8.31 -8.42
N ALA A 157 20.29 9.43 -8.42
CA ALA A 157 21.22 9.76 -9.50
C ALA A 157 22.54 10.32 -8.96
N TYR A 158 23.66 9.76 -9.41
CA TYR A 158 24.98 10.34 -9.19
C TYR A 158 25.26 11.42 -10.24
N LEU A 159 25.61 12.62 -9.76
CA LEU A 159 25.98 13.80 -10.52
C LEU A 159 27.46 14.08 -10.30
N ARG A 160 28.23 14.02 -11.39
CA ARG A 160 29.66 14.33 -11.38
C ARG A 160 29.88 15.81 -11.08
N LYS A 161 31.02 16.09 -10.45
CA LYS A 161 31.50 17.47 -10.23
C LYS A 161 31.54 18.25 -11.54
N ARG A 162 31.00 19.46 -11.53
CA ARG A 162 30.98 20.44 -12.64
C ARG A 162 31.08 21.85 -12.06
N ASP A 163 31.27 22.86 -12.91
CA ASP A 163 31.32 24.25 -12.46
C ASP A 163 30.07 24.60 -11.63
N GLY A 164 30.28 24.91 -10.35
CA GLY A 164 29.22 25.23 -9.39
C GLY A 164 28.50 24.04 -8.73
N LEU A 165 28.90 22.79 -9.01
CA LEU A 165 28.32 21.58 -8.41
C LEU A 165 29.44 20.62 -7.95
N ASP A 166 29.45 20.31 -6.65
CA ASP A 166 30.29 19.24 -6.10
C ASP A 166 29.75 17.85 -6.44
N GLU A 167 30.56 16.80 -6.26
CA GLU A 167 30.09 15.42 -6.45
C GLU A 167 28.84 15.16 -5.61
N THR A 168 27.75 14.75 -6.25
CA THR A 168 26.45 14.71 -5.60
C THR A 168 25.72 13.42 -5.91
N MET A 169 25.20 12.74 -4.90
CA MET A 169 24.17 11.72 -5.05
C MET A 169 22.82 12.36 -4.74
N ALA A 170 21.95 12.53 -5.74
CA ALA A 170 20.60 13.05 -5.53
C ALA A 170 19.62 11.89 -5.31
N VAL A 171 18.86 11.91 -4.22
CA VAL A 171 17.74 10.99 -3.94
C VAL A 171 16.46 11.81 -3.83
N ILE A 172 15.64 11.73 -4.87
CA ILE A 172 14.46 12.59 -5.06
C ILE A 172 13.22 11.73 -5.09
N GLY A 173 12.30 11.94 -4.14
CA GLY A 173 11.01 11.28 -4.11
C GLY A 173 9.86 12.23 -4.44
N GLY A 174 8.75 11.71 -4.96
CA GLY A 174 7.58 12.55 -5.27
C GLY A 174 6.80 12.98 -4.04
N ASN A 175 6.97 12.26 -2.94
CA ASN A 175 6.46 12.55 -1.61
C ASN A 175 7.43 11.94 -0.57
N PRO A 176 7.23 12.12 0.75
CA PRO A 176 8.12 11.56 1.78
C PRO A 176 8.35 10.04 1.69
N ARG A 177 7.35 9.27 1.23
CA ARG A 177 7.46 7.82 1.06
C ARG A 177 8.30 7.44 -0.16
N GLY A 178 8.14 8.13 -1.28
CA GLY A 178 9.02 7.99 -2.44
C GLY A 178 10.48 8.28 -2.07
N VAL A 179 10.73 9.29 -1.22
CA VAL A 179 12.09 9.57 -0.71
C VAL A 179 12.61 8.37 0.09
N LEU A 180 11.81 7.81 1.01
CA LEU A 180 12.16 6.59 1.74
C LEU A 180 12.54 5.45 0.78
N TYR A 181 11.73 5.19 -0.25
CA TYR A 181 12.02 4.14 -1.23
C TYR A 181 13.34 4.34 -1.97
N GLY A 182 13.61 5.58 -2.40
CA GLY A 182 14.88 5.92 -3.02
C GLY A 182 16.06 5.72 -2.07
N CYS A 183 15.90 6.08 -0.80
CA CYS A 183 16.94 5.85 0.20
C CYS A 183 17.18 4.35 0.47
N LEU A 184 16.12 3.55 0.57
CA LEU A 184 16.22 2.10 0.73
C LEU A 184 16.91 1.45 -0.47
N GLU A 185 16.64 1.95 -1.68
CA GLU A 185 17.31 1.47 -2.89
C GLU A 185 18.79 1.82 -2.92
N VAL A 186 19.15 3.07 -2.57
CA VAL A 186 20.55 3.48 -2.43
C VAL A 186 21.26 2.66 -1.37
N ALA A 187 20.65 2.46 -0.19
CA ALA A 187 21.21 1.62 0.87
C ALA A 187 21.41 0.16 0.40
N ARG A 188 20.47 -0.39 -0.37
CA ARG A 188 20.59 -1.73 -0.99
C ARG A 188 21.79 -1.79 -1.94
N LEU A 189 21.95 -0.79 -2.81
CA LEU A 189 23.07 -0.71 -3.76
C LEU A 189 24.42 -0.56 -3.04
N ILE A 190 24.49 0.19 -1.94
CA ILE A 190 25.69 0.31 -1.11
C ILE A 190 26.07 -1.04 -0.51
N ARG A 191 25.12 -1.73 0.13
CA ARG A 191 25.35 -3.06 0.74
C ARG A 191 25.83 -4.11 -0.26
N ARG A 192 25.44 -4.00 -1.52
CA ARG A 192 25.88 -4.91 -2.60
C ARG A 192 27.16 -4.46 -3.31
N GLY A 193 27.70 -3.28 -3.01
CA GLY A 193 28.83 -2.71 -3.75
C GLY A 193 28.46 -2.33 -5.21
N GLU A 194 27.18 -2.11 -5.48
CA GLU A 194 26.62 -1.80 -6.81
C GLU A 194 26.42 -0.29 -7.04
N LEU A 195 26.56 0.54 -6.00
CA LEU A 195 26.42 1.98 -6.12
C LEU A 195 27.69 2.61 -6.74
N THR A 196 27.60 2.97 -8.03
CA THR A 196 28.75 3.47 -8.80
C THR A 196 28.61 4.95 -9.19
N THR A 197 29.70 5.53 -9.70
CA THR A 197 29.75 6.87 -10.36
C THR A 197 28.89 7.01 -11.63
N ARG A 198 28.08 5.99 -11.94
CA ARG A 198 27.09 5.98 -13.02
C ARG A 198 25.68 5.65 -12.53
N ALA A 199 25.48 5.51 -11.22
CA ALA A 199 24.20 5.16 -10.65
C ALA A 199 23.12 6.15 -11.13
N TYR A 200 22.10 5.60 -11.78
CA TYR A 200 20.89 6.30 -12.15
C TYR A 200 19.76 5.29 -12.10
N VAL A 201 18.97 5.35 -11.03
CA VAL A 201 17.83 4.47 -10.79
C VAL A 201 16.60 5.34 -10.68
N MET A 202 15.54 4.95 -11.35
CA MET A 202 14.26 5.62 -11.27
C MET A 202 13.17 4.56 -11.23
N GLU A 203 12.21 4.75 -10.33
CA GLU A 203 11.10 3.82 -10.17
C GLU A 203 9.83 4.61 -9.87
N ARG A 204 8.72 4.20 -10.46
CA ARG A 204 7.40 4.77 -10.19
C ARG A 204 6.40 3.62 -10.05
N PRO A 205 5.79 3.43 -8.88
CA PRO A 205 4.77 2.40 -8.71
C PRO A 205 3.59 2.61 -9.67
N GLN A 206 3.08 1.53 -10.27
CA GLN A 206 1.90 1.59 -11.15
C GLN A 206 0.60 1.74 -10.35
N PHE A 207 0.52 1.11 -9.19
CA PHE A 207 -0.65 1.15 -8.31
C PHE A 207 -0.41 2.12 -7.17
N LYS A 208 -1.39 2.98 -6.87
CA LYS A 208 -1.31 3.95 -5.76
C LYS A 208 -1.29 3.29 -4.39
N TYR A 209 -2.05 2.22 -4.20
CA TYR A 209 -2.17 1.45 -2.96
C TYR A 209 -1.65 0.03 -3.20
N ARG A 210 -0.72 -0.44 -2.35
CA ARG A 210 0.03 -1.69 -2.50
C ARG A 210 0.25 -2.26 -1.12
N GLY A 211 -0.37 -3.38 -0.79
CA GLY A 211 -0.27 -3.91 0.55
C GLY A 211 -1.05 -5.19 0.75
N GLY A 212 -1.23 -5.54 2.01
CA GLY A 212 -2.00 -6.69 2.43
C GLY A 212 -2.26 -6.64 3.93
N TYR A 213 -2.76 -7.75 4.45
CA TYR A 213 -2.98 -7.87 5.88
C TYR A 213 -1.68 -8.16 6.62
N ALA A 214 -1.52 -7.48 7.75
CA ALA A 214 -0.67 -7.98 8.82
C ALA A 214 -1.43 -9.13 9.51
N GLU A 215 -1.30 -10.35 8.99
CA GLU A 215 -1.78 -11.56 9.66
C GLU A 215 -0.61 -12.29 10.28
N GLY A 216 -0.72 -12.54 11.58
CA GLY A 216 0.06 -13.61 12.19
C GLY A 216 -0.61 -14.93 11.90
N GLU A 217 0.17 -15.99 12.00
CA GLU A 217 -0.40 -17.31 12.25
C GLU A 217 -1.29 -17.19 13.49
N ASN A 218 -2.61 -17.28 13.29
CA ASN A 218 -3.58 -17.37 14.38
C ASN A 218 -3.28 -18.68 15.12
N ASN A 219 -2.40 -18.63 16.11
CA ASN A 219 -2.23 -19.70 17.07
C ASN A 219 -3.46 -19.68 17.97
N TYR A 220 -4.54 -20.32 17.52
CA TYR A 220 -5.73 -20.62 18.30
C TYR A 220 -5.40 -21.62 19.42
N ARG A 221 -4.54 -21.24 20.37
CA ARG A 221 -4.45 -21.94 21.64
C ARG A 221 -5.61 -21.47 22.50
N LEU A 222 -6.72 -22.21 22.45
CA LEU A 222 -7.93 -21.98 23.25
C LEU A 222 -7.65 -21.85 24.76
N GLU A 223 -6.54 -22.40 25.22
CA GLU A 223 -6.15 -22.44 26.64
C GLU A 223 -5.45 -21.15 27.13
N GLU A 224 -4.85 -20.38 26.22
CA GLU A 224 -4.18 -19.11 26.50
C GLU A 224 -4.86 -18.03 25.65
N MET A 225 -5.99 -17.50 26.11
CA MET A 225 -6.72 -16.42 25.41
C MET A 225 -5.94 -15.09 25.26
N SER A 226 -4.62 -15.07 25.44
CA SER A 226 -3.75 -13.98 25.00
C SER A 226 -3.49 -14.12 23.49
N ILE A 227 -4.51 -13.76 22.70
CA ILE A 227 -4.33 -13.55 21.27
C ILE A 227 -3.63 -12.20 21.13
N THR A 228 -2.30 -12.19 21.25
CA THR A 228 -1.51 -11.05 20.80
C THR A 228 -1.65 -11.01 19.29
N GLY A 229 -2.39 -10.02 18.77
CA GLY A 229 -2.42 -9.77 17.32
C GLY A 229 -0.97 -9.66 16.84
N TYR A 230 -0.60 -10.44 15.84
CA TYR A 230 0.72 -10.31 15.26
C TYR A 230 0.77 -9.00 14.49
N PHE A 231 1.67 -8.14 14.92
CA PHE A 231 2.08 -6.98 14.16
C PHE A 231 3.48 -7.26 13.58
N PRO A 232 3.75 -6.92 12.30
CA PRO A 232 5.05 -7.19 11.72
C PRO A 232 6.13 -6.46 12.50
N THR A 233 7.25 -7.15 12.74
CA THR A 233 8.43 -6.56 13.36
C THR A 233 8.96 -5.40 12.53
N GLU A 234 9.78 -4.56 13.15
CA GLU A 234 10.42 -3.44 12.46
C GLU A 234 11.19 -3.86 11.19
N GLU A 235 11.92 -4.98 11.24
CA GLU A 235 12.66 -5.48 10.06
C GLU A 235 11.73 -6.03 8.98
N GLU A 236 10.59 -6.62 9.34
CA GLU A 236 9.57 -7.04 8.37
C GLU A 236 8.92 -5.83 7.69
N LEU A 237 8.54 -4.79 8.44
CA LEU A 237 8.01 -3.55 7.87
C LEU A 237 9.01 -2.87 6.94
N LYS A 238 10.28 -2.83 7.32
CA LYS A 238 11.37 -2.36 6.47
C LYS A 238 11.47 -3.18 5.18
N GLY A 239 11.37 -4.51 5.28
CA GLY A 239 11.36 -5.42 4.13
C GLY A 239 10.17 -5.18 3.19
N LEU A 240 8.97 -4.96 3.75
CA LEU A 240 7.76 -4.63 2.98
C LEU A 240 7.89 -3.25 2.31
N ALA A 241 8.46 -2.24 2.99
CA ALA A 241 8.72 -0.93 2.41
C ALA A 241 9.79 -0.98 1.30
N ALA A 242 10.80 -1.84 1.45
CA ALA A 242 11.79 -2.09 0.40
C ALA A 242 11.17 -2.73 -0.86
N GLN A 243 10.10 -3.51 -0.70
CA GLN A 243 9.25 -4.01 -1.80
C GLN A 243 8.23 -2.99 -2.32
N ARG A 244 8.32 -1.73 -1.86
CA ARG A 244 7.44 -0.61 -2.22
C ARG A 244 5.99 -0.80 -1.78
N LEU A 245 5.71 -1.67 -0.83
CA LEU A 245 4.38 -1.71 -0.22
C LEU A 245 4.17 -0.46 0.64
N ASN A 246 2.92 0.01 0.69
CA ASN A 246 2.53 1.25 1.33
C ASN A 246 1.19 1.19 2.04
N VAL A 247 0.48 0.07 2.04
CA VAL A 247 -0.73 -0.15 2.83
C VAL A 247 -0.49 -1.30 3.78
N LEU A 248 -0.87 -1.12 5.03
CA LEU A 248 -0.90 -2.16 6.04
C LEU A 248 -2.33 -2.24 6.59
N MET A 249 -3.00 -3.35 6.30
CA MET A 249 -4.33 -3.62 6.85
C MET A 249 -4.16 -4.35 8.18
N LEU A 250 -4.43 -3.63 9.25
CA LEU A 250 -4.26 -4.07 10.62
C LEU A 250 -5.46 -4.90 11.05
N ARG A 251 -5.28 -6.22 11.06
CA ARG A 251 -6.21 -7.17 11.65
C ARG A 251 -5.93 -7.29 13.15
N TYR A 252 -6.12 -6.20 13.89
CA TYR A 252 -6.24 -6.35 15.33
C TYR A 252 -7.52 -7.09 15.61
N ASN A 253 -7.39 -8.37 15.96
CA ASN A 253 -8.46 -9.22 16.44
C ASN A 253 -9.78 -8.94 15.71
N LEU A 254 -9.89 -9.32 14.43
CA LEU A 254 -11.13 -9.24 13.62
C LEU A 254 -12.40 -9.70 14.34
N TRP A 255 -12.19 -10.57 15.32
CA TRP A 255 -13.18 -11.21 16.14
C TRP A 255 -13.49 -10.47 17.43
N ARG A 256 -12.83 -9.35 17.71
CA ARG A 256 -12.94 -8.60 18.95
C ARG A 256 -12.61 -7.11 18.70
N ASN A 257 -13.60 -6.31 18.30
CA ASN A 257 -13.44 -4.85 18.22
C ASN A 257 -13.18 -4.28 19.63
N ARG A 258 -11.90 -3.97 19.92
CA ARG A 258 -11.36 -3.91 21.28
C ARG A 258 -10.59 -2.65 21.65
N HIS A 259 -10.55 -1.63 20.82
CA HIS A 259 -9.54 -0.57 21.00
C HIS A 259 -10.09 0.75 21.55
N VAL A 260 -11.33 0.78 22.03
CA VAL A 260 -11.94 2.02 22.55
C VAL A 260 -12.60 1.85 23.89
N ARG A 261 -12.64 2.96 24.63
CA ARG A 261 -13.50 3.17 25.80
C ARG A 261 -14.73 3.93 25.33
N TYR A 262 -15.92 3.43 25.58
CA TYR A 262 -17.15 4.07 25.08
C TYR A 262 -17.62 5.20 26.00
N LYS A 263 -17.06 6.42 25.84
CA LYS A 263 -17.57 7.63 26.51
C LYS A 263 -18.94 8.03 25.93
N TYR A 264 -19.14 7.76 24.65
CA TYR A 264 -20.38 8.09 23.93
C TYR A 264 -21.50 7.03 24.06
N LEU A 265 -21.26 5.93 24.79
CA LEU A 265 -22.31 4.98 25.20
C LEU A 265 -22.25 4.81 26.73
N PRO A 266 -22.86 5.73 27.50
CA PRO A 266 -22.64 5.80 28.95
C PRO A 266 -23.11 4.58 29.74
N PHE A 267 -23.97 3.73 29.15
CA PHE A 267 -24.40 2.46 29.74
C PHE A 267 -23.37 1.33 29.57
N VAL A 268 -22.34 1.52 28.73
CA VAL A 268 -21.19 0.62 28.61
C VAL A 268 -20.13 1.08 29.61
N THR A 269 -20.00 0.37 30.72
CA THR A 269 -19.13 0.70 31.85
C THR A 269 -18.08 -0.38 32.10
N GLY A 270 -17.06 -0.12 32.91
CA GLY A 270 -16.13 -1.17 33.35
C GLY A 270 -15.33 -1.81 32.20
N ALA A 271 -14.55 -1.01 31.49
CA ALA A 271 -13.62 -1.51 30.50
C ALA A 271 -12.72 -2.61 31.08
N PRO A 272 -12.42 -3.67 30.30
CA PRO A 272 -11.59 -4.76 30.79
C PRO A 272 -10.15 -4.30 31.07
N PRO A 273 -9.45 -4.89 32.06
CA PRO A 273 -8.10 -4.45 32.44
C PRO A 273 -7.06 -4.49 31.31
N TRP A 274 -7.21 -5.42 30.36
CA TRP A 274 -6.29 -5.56 29.23
C TRP A 274 -6.48 -4.49 28.13
N LEU A 275 -7.52 -3.66 28.22
CA LEU A 275 -7.83 -2.67 27.18
C LEU A 275 -6.72 -1.63 27.02
N ASP A 276 -6.11 -1.19 28.11
CA ASP A 276 -5.06 -0.16 28.06
C ASP A 276 -3.79 -0.66 27.35
N ASP A 277 -3.46 -1.94 27.53
CA ASP A 277 -2.32 -2.57 26.85
C ASP A 277 -2.57 -2.71 25.33
N GLU A 278 -3.80 -3.04 24.93
CA GLU A 278 -4.23 -3.08 23.51
C GLU A 278 -4.22 -1.69 22.87
N ILE A 279 -4.68 -0.66 23.59
CA ILE A 279 -4.65 0.72 23.12
C ILE A 279 -3.20 1.16 22.90
N ALA A 280 -2.33 0.94 23.90
CA ALA A 280 -0.92 1.28 23.81
C ALA A 280 -0.20 0.46 22.74
N GLY A 281 -0.59 -0.80 22.53
CA GLY A 281 -0.11 -1.67 21.45
C GLY A 281 -0.38 -1.05 20.08
N LEU A 282 -1.65 -0.78 19.77
CA LEU A 282 -2.04 -0.17 18.50
C LEU A 282 -1.34 1.19 18.27
N GLN A 283 -1.19 2.04 19.30
CA GLN A 283 -0.45 3.30 19.15
C GLN A 283 1.03 3.10 18.78
N ARG A 284 1.71 2.14 19.40
CA ARG A 284 3.11 1.80 19.06
C ARG A 284 3.22 1.31 17.62
N ASP A 285 2.27 0.48 17.22
CA ASP A 285 2.25 -0.16 15.92
C ASP A 285 1.90 0.82 14.80
N LEU A 286 0.95 1.75 15.01
CA LEU A 286 0.69 2.88 14.12
C LEU A 286 1.91 3.79 13.96
N ALA A 287 2.61 4.10 15.06
CA ALA A 287 3.83 4.90 15.02
C ALA A 287 4.94 4.20 14.22
N LEU A 288 5.08 2.88 14.37
CA LEU A 288 6.06 2.08 13.65
C LEU A 288 5.69 1.95 12.16
N ALA A 289 4.43 1.74 11.82
CA ALA A 289 3.96 1.74 10.43
C ALA A 289 4.23 3.10 9.75
N LYS A 290 3.92 4.21 10.43
CA LYS A 290 4.18 5.58 9.97
C LYS A 290 5.66 5.86 9.76
N LYS A 291 6.54 5.29 10.58
CA LYS A 291 8.00 5.37 10.41
C LYS A 291 8.45 4.90 9.03
N TYR A 292 7.86 3.80 8.55
CA TYR A 292 8.13 3.23 7.22
C TYR A 292 7.14 3.71 6.14
N GLY A 293 6.36 4.75 6.45
CA GLY A 293 5.46 5.41 5.51
C GLY A 293 4.22 4.61 5.14
N PHE A 294 3.85 3.56 5.87
CA PHE A 294 2.63 2.81 5.58
C PHE A 294 1.38 3.64 5.86
N ILE A 295 0.37 3.47 4.99
CA ILE A 295 -1.02 3.81 5.23
C ILE A 295 -1.57 2.70 6.13
N SER A 296 -1.92 3.06 7.36
CA SER A 296 -2.37 2.12 8.38
C SER A 296 -3.88 2.11 8.42
N LEU A 297 -4.48 0.96 8.09
CA LEU A 297 -5.93 0.81 8.05
C LEU A 297 -6.36 -0.19 9.10
N VAL A 298 -7.25 0.21 9.99
CA VAL A 298 -7.80 -0.71 10.98
C VAL A 298 -9.06 -1.34 10.42
N HIS A 299 -9.22 -2.63 10.64
CA HIS A 299 -10.44 -3.30 10.27
C HIS A 299 -11.62 -2.81 11.14
N PHE A 300 -12.74 -2.50 10.51
CA PHE A 300 -13.93 -1.94 11.16
C PHE A 300 -15.16 -2.70 10.68
N GLY A 301 -16.03 -3.14 11.58
CA GLY A 301 -17.14 -3.98 11.19
C GLY A 301 -18.20 -4.09 12.26
N VAL A 302 -19.40 -4.48 11.86
CA VAL A 302 -20.46 -4.95 12.80
C VAL A 302 -20.11 -6.34 13.38
N SER A 303 -18.88 -6.81 13.16
CA SER A 303 -18.44 -8.15 13.55
C SER A 303 -18.30 -8.29 15.07
N HIS A 304 -18.60 -9.50 15.48
CA HIS A 304 -18.93 -9.91 16.83
C HIS A 304 -17.82 -9.71 17.86
N GLN A 305 -18.24 -9.63 19.13
CA GLN A 305 -17.41 -9.65 20.33
C GLN A 305 -16.70 -8.34 20.64
N SER A 306 -17.42 -7.22 20.58
CA SER A 306 -16.98 -6.12 21.43
C SER A 306 -17.11 -6.55 22.89
N TRP A 307 -16.17 -6.14 23.74
CA TRP A 307 -16.32 -6.32 25.19
C TRP A 307 -17.56 -5.58 25.72
N ALA A 308 -18.10 -4.64 24.94
CA ALA A 308 -19.32 -3.90 25.21
C ALA A 308 -20.61 -4.71 24.95
N ASP A 309 -20.58 -5.75 24.11
CA ASP A 309 -21.78 -6.45 23.62
C ASP A 309 -22.67 -6.96 24.76
N ALA A 310 -22.07 -7.57 25.78
CA ALA A 310 -22.82 -8.09 26.93
C ALA A 310 -23.58 -6.98 27.68
N GLN A 311 -23.00 -5.79 27.79
CA GLN A 311 -23.63 -4.65 28.46
C GLN A 311 -24.67 -3.98 27.56
N ILE A 312 -24.41 -3.92 26.25
CA ILE A 312 -25.38 -3.48 25.25
C ILE A 312 -26.63 -4.35 25.33
N PHE A 313 -26.50 -5.68 25.31
CA PHE A 313 -27.66 -6.58 25.38
C PHE A 313 -28.31 -6.66 26.76
N ALA A 314 -27.59 -6.34 27.84
CA ALA A 314 -28.19 -6.17 29.15
C ALA A 314 -29.07 -4.91 29.24
N ALA A 315 -28.64 -3.81 28.63
CA ALA A 315 -29.36 -2.55 28.59
C ALA A 315 -30.50 -2.54 27.54
N TYR A 316 -30.29 -3.21 26.41
CA TYR A 316 -31.22 -3.28 25.27
C TYR A 316 -31.40 -4.72 24.77
N PRO A 317 -32.16 -5.56 25.50
CA PRO A 317 -32.33 -6.96 25.12
C PRO A 317 -33.00 -7.16 23.75
N ASP A 318 -33.85 -6.23 23.33
CA ASP A 318 -34.56 -6.21 22.03
C ASP A 318 -33.66 -5.79 20.85
N ALA A 319 -32.49 -5.22 21.14
CA ALA A 319 -31.49 -4.91 20.12
C ALA A 319 -30.75 -6.17 19.63
N ALA A 320 -30.85 -7.30 20.33
CA ALA A 320 -30.23 -8.55 19.91
C ALA A 320 -30.86 -9.10 18.62
N ALA A 321 -30.01 -9.54 17.69
CA ALA A 321 -30.43 -10.25 16.48
C ALA A 321 -31.23 -11.52 16.81
N ALA A 322 -32.34 -11.73 16.10
CA ALA A 322 -33.25 -12.85 16.34
C ALA A 322 -32.69 -14.22 15.89
N ARG A 323 -31.83 -14.23 14.85
CA ARG A 323 -31.15 -15.43 14.37
C ARG A 323 -29.72 -15.48 14.90
N LEU A 324 -29.47 -16.46 15.77
CA LEU A 324 -28.14 -17.02 15.97
C LEU A 324 -27.96 -18.04 14.85
N ASP A 325 -26.95 -17.89 14.01
CA ASP A 325 -26.72 -18.86 12.94
C ASP A 325 -26.44 -20.23 13.58
N ASP A 326 -27.20 -21.27 13.19
CA ASP A 326 -27.09 -22.65 13.70
C ASP A 326 -25.78 -23.34 13.23
N SER A 327 -24.86 -22.61 12.59
CA SER A 327 -23.55 -23.13 12.26
C SER A 327 -22.77 -23.39 13.56
N ALA A 328 -22.60 -24.67 13.89
CA ALA A 328 -22.00 -25.17 15.13
C ALA A 328 -20.60 -24.59 15.45
N LEU A 329 -19.94 -23.91 14.51
CA LEU A 329 -18.66 -23.25 14.68
C LEU A 329 -18.77 -21.83 15.27
N TYR A 330 -19.95 -21.20 15.26
CA TYR A 330 -20.14 -19.77 15.59
C TYR A 330 -21.39 -19.47 16.45
N THR A 331 -22.01 -20.48 17.09
CA THR A 331 -23.30 -20.40 17.80
C THR A 331 -23.39 -19.47 19.02
N THR A 332 -22.31 -18.79 19.41
CA THR A 332 -22.28 -17.91 20.60
C THR A 332 -22.38 -16.43 20.29
N PHE A 333 -22.40 -16.03 19.02
CA PHE A 333 -22.30 -14.62 18.66
C PHE A 333 -23.65 -13.91 18.56
N ARG A 334 -23.94 -13.07 19.55
CA ARG A 334 -25.01 -12.07 19.46
C ARG A 334 -24.47 -10.81 18.78
N HIS A 335 -25.20 -10.29 17.80
CA HIS A 335 -24.96 -8.97 17.20
C HIS A 335 -26.16 -8.06 17.36
N ILE A 336 -25.93 -6.75 17.26
CA ILE A 336 -27.00 -5.77 17.24
C ILE A 336 -27.76 -5.92 15.91
N CYS A 337 -29.08 -6.01 16.00
CA CYS A 337 -29.97 -6.05 14.85
C CYS A 337 -29.68 -4.84 13.92
N PRO A 338 -29.41 -5.04 12.63
CA PRO A 338 -29.09 -3.95 11.71
C PRO A 338 -30.21 -2.92 11.52
N SER A 339 -31.45 -3.32 11.79
CA SER A 339 -32.62 -2.44 11.74
C SER A 339 -32.92 -1.75 13.08
N HIS A 340 -32.15 -2.03 14.14
CA HIS A 340 -32.31 -1.41 15.44
C HIS A 340 -31.55 -0.06 15.48
N PRO A 341 -32.16 1.06 15.94
CA PRO A 341 -31.50 2.37 15.98
C PRO A 341 -30.16 2.37 16.71
N LEU A 342 -30.04 1.57 17.77
CA LEU A 342 -28.84 1.41 18.58
C LEU A 342 -27.59 1.02 17.77
N LEU A 343 -27.72 0.32 16.63
CA LEU A 343 -26.55 0.00 15.81
C LEU A 343 -25.87 1.27 15.32
N LYS A 344 -26.63 2.28 14.88
CA LYS A 344 -26.06 3.54 14.39
C LYS A 344 -25.42 4.33 15.53
N GLU A 345 -26.03 4.36 16.70
CA GLU A 345 -25.45 4.99 17.89
C GLU A 345 -24.14 4.31 18.31
N TYR A 346 -24.13 2.97 18.29
CA TYR A 346 -22.95 2.17 18.59
C TYR A 346 -21.80 2.45 17.62
N LEU A 347 -22.06 2.38 16.31
CA LEU A 347 -21.05 2.64 15.29
C LEU A 347 -20.55 4.09 15.32
N ASP A 348 -21.44 5.09 15.51
CA ASP A 348 -21.02 6.49 15.64
C ASP A 348 -20.09 6.69 16.83
N ALA A 349 -20.45 6.13 17.98
CA ALA A 349 -19.62 6.15 19.18
C ALA A 349 -18.26 5.50 18.94
N GLU A 350 -18.23 4.30 18.35
CA GLU A 350 -16.98 3.57 18.10
C GLU A 350 -16.05 4.34 17.14
N ILE A 351 -16.58 4.82 16.00
CA ILE A 351 -15.79 5.59 15.04
C ILE A 351 -15.25 6.88 15.68
N ARG A 352 -16.08 7.57 16.46
CA ARG A 352 -15.69 8.79 17.15
C ARG A 352 -14.59 8.55 18.19
N GLU A 353 -14.71 7.50 19.00
CA GLU A 353 -13.68 7.15 19.98
C GLU A 353 -12.37 6.74 19.29
N MET A 354 -12.44 5.96 18.20
CA MET A 354 -11.27 5.60 17.40
C MET A 354 -10.59 6.85 16.84
N ALA A 355 -11.36 7.80 16.32
CA ALA A 355 -10.85 9.06 15.78
C ALA A 355 -10.17 9.94 16.83
N GLU A 356 -10.75 10.00 18.04
CA GLU A 356 -10.17 10.74 19.16
C GLU A 356 -8.89 10.09 19.70
N LEU A 357 -8.85 8.75 19.73
CA LEU A 357 -7.76 7.99 20.33
C LEU A 357 -6.58 7.76 19.38
N TYR A 358 -6.86 7.69 18.07
CA TYR A 358 -5.90 7.41 17.00
C TYR A 358 -6.01 8.46 15.88
N PRO A 359 -5.72 9.74 16.14
CA PRO A 359 -5.80 10.79 15.14
C PRO A 359 -4.83 10.61 13.96
N GLU A 360 -3.81 9.75 14.12
CA GLU A 360 -2.85 9.37 13.07
C GLU A 360 -3.32 8.20 12.19
N LEU A 361 -4.48 7.62 12.46
CA LEU A 361 -5.01 6.51 11.68
C LEU A 361 -5.38 6.97 10.27
N ASP A 362 -4.86 6.29 9.25
CA ASP A 362 -5.10 6.67 7.86
C ASP A 362 -6.46 6.20 7.33
N GLY A 363 -7.16 5.31 8.02
CA GLY A 363 -8.48 4.87 7.61
C GLY A 363 -8.97 3.54 8.13
N PHE A 364 -10.08 3.08 7.54
CA PHE A 364 -10.72 1.82 7.87
C PHE A 364 -10.81 0.87 6.69
N VAL A 365 -10.67 -0.41 6.97
CA VAL A 365 -11.15 -1.49 6.12
C VAL A 365 -12.46 -1.98 6.70
N THR A 366 -13.57 -1.60 6.06
CA THR A 366 -14.89 -2.01 6.50
C THR A 366 -15.24 -3.38 5.96
N PHE A 367 -15.70 -4.29 6.82
CA PHE A 367 -16.07 -5.64 6.43
C PHE A 367 -17.53 -5.92 6.75
N CYS A 368 -18.21 -6.51 5.77
CA CYS A 368 -19.58 -6.97 5.88
C CYS A 368 -19.76 -8.25 5.06
N GLY A 369 -20.49 -9.22 5.62
CA GLY A 369 -20.80 -10.48 4.95
C GLY A 369 -19.89 -11.64 5.34
N TYR A 370 -20.51 -12.80 5.53
CA TYR A 370 -20.00 -14.13 5.93
C TYR A 370 -19.01 -14.14 7.12
N ASP A 371 -19.18 -15.09 8.04
CA ASP A 371 -18.50 -15.15 9.34
C ASP A 371 -19.04 -14.17 10.41
N GLY A 372 -20.35 -14.02 10.44
CA GLY A 372 -21.05 -13.38 11.56
C GLY A 372 -21.24 -11.86 11.46
N ALA A 373 -20.52 -11.16 10.58
CA ALA A 373 -20.87 -9.78 10.22
C ALA A 373 -22.09 -9.70 9.28
N SER A 374 -23.10 -10.56 9.48
CA SER A 374 -24.33 -10.54 8.68
C SER A 374 -25.11 -9.28 9.01
N LEU A 375 -25.22 -8.37 8.04
CA LEU A 375 -26.24 -7.32 8.06
C LEU A 375 -27.63 -7.93 7.81
N GLY A 376 -28.05 -8.89 8.62
CA GLY A 376 -29.36 -9.53 8.55
C GLY A 376 -29.58 -10.42 9.77
N CYS A 377 -30.73 -10.29 10.42
CA CYS A 377 -31.10 -11.09 11.60
C CYS A 377 -32.48 -11.75 11.50
N ASP A 378 -33.07 -11.77 10.29
CA ASP A 378 -34.37 -12.35 9.97
C ASP A 378 -35.59 -11.83 10.76
N CYS A 379 -35.47 -10.72 11.50
CA CYS A 379 -36.65 -10.03 12.03
C CYS A 379 -37.47 -9.40 10.89
N ASP A 380 -38.75 -9.10 11.13
CA ASP A 380 -39.66 -8.59 10.09
C ASP A 380 -39.10 -7.35 9.37
N LYS A 381 -38.53 -6.40 10.13
CA LYS A 381 -37.86 -5.21 9.57
C LYS A 381 -36.67 -5.58 8.68
N CYS A 382 -35.87 -6.56 9.07
CA CYS A 382 -34.75 -7.04 8.26
C CYS A 382 -35.21 -7.85 7.04
N ARG A 383 -36.41 -8.44 7.04
CA ARG A 383 -36.95 -9.08 5.83
C ARG A 383 -37.47 -8.06 4.82
N GLU A 384 -38.04 -6.97 5.30
CA GLU A 384 -38.56 -5.89 4.45
C GLU A 384 -37.47 -5.00 3.85
N TYR A 385 -36.27 -4.98 4.45
CA TYR A 385 -35.15 -4.17 4.01
C TYR A 385 -34.18 -5.02 3.17
N PRO A 386 -34.00 -4.77 1.86
CA PRO A 386 -33.10 -5.58 1.04
C PRO A 386 -31.66 -5.58 1.56
N TYR A 387 -31.01 -6.75 1.53
CA TYR A 387 -29.64 -6.89 2.05
C TYR A 387 -28.64 -5.99 1.31
N SER A 388 -28.81 -5.88 -0.02
CA SER A 388 -28.01 -4.99 -0.86
C SER A 388 -28.12 -3.53 -0.43
N GLN A 389 -29.31 -3.06 -0.04
CA GLN A 389 -29.53 -1.70 0.43
C GLN A 389 -28.95 -1.49 1.83
N ARG A 390 -29.05 -2.50 2.71
CA ARG A 390 -28.39 -2.47 4.03
C ARG A 390 -26.88 -2.27 3.93
N LEU A 391 -26.24 -2.98 3.01
CA LEU A 391 -24.80 -2.82 2.78
C LEU A 391 -24.46 -1.39 2.35
N VAL A 392 -25.20 -0.85 1.38
CA VAL A 392 -25.02 0.54 0.94
C VAL A 392 -25.16 1.50 2.11
N ASP A 393 -26.25 1.41 2.86
CA ASP A 393 -26.55 2.35 3.94
C ASP A 393 -25.59 2.20 5.13
N TYR A 394 -25.12 0.97 5.41
CA TYR A 394 -24.06 0.73 6.39
C TYR A 394 -22.75 1.40 5.95
N HIS A 395 -22.25 1.09 4.76
CA HIS A 395 -20.97 1.66 4.30
C HIS A 395 -21.05 3.18 4.14
N ARG A 396 -22.18 3.72 3.67
CA ARG A 396 -22.40 5.17 3.60
C ARG A 396 -22.40 5.80 4.99
N PHE A 397 -23.08 5.18 5.96
CA PHE A 397 -23.07 5.65 7.34
C PHE A 397 -21.65 5.68 7.92
N VAL A 398 -20.89 4.59 7.78
CA VAL A 398 -19.51 4.51 8.27
C VAL A 398 -18.62 5.55 7.58
N HIS A 399 -18.74 5.71 6.26
CA HIS A 399 -18.02 6.72 5.50
C HIS A 399 -18.33 8.13 6.02
N ASP A 400 -19.60 8.50 6.11
CA ASP A 400 -20.02 9.85 6.54
C ASP A 400 -19.48 10.18 7.94
N ARG A 401 -19.55 9.23 8.87
CA ARG A 401 -19.01 9.39 10.23
C ARG A 401 -17.48 9.46 10.23
N LEU A 402 -16.82 8.57 9.49
CA LEU A 402 -15.36 8.57 9.36
C LEU A 402 -14.87 9.90 8.81
N LYS A 403 -15.52 10.45 7.78
CA LYS A 403 -15.15 11.75 7.21
C LYS A 403 -15.46 12.93 8.12
N ALA A 404 -16.51 12.83 8.95
CA ALA A 404 -16.82 13.85 9.93
C ALA A 404 -15.75 13.95 11.03
N TYR A 405 -15.21 12.82 11.49
CA TYR A 405 -14.25 12.78 12.59
C TYR A 405 -12.78 12.72 12.15
N LEU A 406 -12.49 12.09 11.01
CA LEU A 406 -11.17 12.00 10.37
C LEU A 406 -11.28 12.34 8.86
N PRO A 407 -11.32 13.63 8.49
CA PRO A 407 -11.53 14.04 7.08
C PRO A 407 -10.50 13.49 6.09
N HIS A 408 -9.30 13.19 6.56
CA HIS A 408 -8.20 12.65 5.77
C HIS A 408 -8.24 11.12 5.59
N ALA A 409 -9.06 10.43 6.39
CA ALA A 409 -9.08 8.98 6.42
C ALA A 409 -9.63 8.38 5.13
N ILE A 410 -9.06 7.28 4.68
CA ILE A 410 -9.58 6.48 3.57
C ILE A 410 -10.50 5.38 4.09
N MET A 411 -11.44 4.96 3.25
CA MET A 411 -12.30 3.82 3.54
C MET A 411 -12.16 2.78 2.43
N ILE A 412 -11.93 1.53 2.83
CA ILE A 412 -11.96 0.38 1.95
C ILE A 412 -13.16 -0.48 2.32
N ALA A 413 -14.09 -0.69 1.40
CA ALA A 413 -15.13 -1.70 1.53
C ALA A 413 -14.57 -3.07 1.12
N GLU A 414 -14.36 -3.94 2.11
CA GLU A 414 -13.92 -5.32 1.94
C GLU A 414 -15.11 -6.25 1.68
N MET A 415 -14.96 -7.07 0.65
CA MET A 415 -16.02 -7.88 0.06
C MET A 415 -15.64 -9.36 0.16
N SER A 416 -16.11 -10.06 1.21
CA SER A 416 -15.79 -11.47 1.47
C SER A 416 -16.62 -12.47 0.65
N SER A 417 -17.78 -12.05 0.17
CA SER A 417 -18.74 -12.84 -0.60
C SER A 417 -19.67 -11.95 -1.45
N LEU A 418 -19.37 -10.65 -1.47
CA LEU A 418 -20.23 -9.59 -1.99
C LEU A 418 -19.99 -9.30 -3.48
N ASP A 419 -19.32 -10.17 -4.23
CA ASP A 419 -19.18 -10.04 -5.68
C ASP A 419 -20.54 -9.89 -6.39
N MET A 420 -21.64 -10.25 -5.75
CA MET A 420 -22.99 -10.00 -6.26
C MET A 420 -23.50 -8.55 -6.10
N TYR A 421 -22.91 -7.76 -5.19
CA TYR A 421 -23.41 -6.41 -4.86
C TYR A 421 -22.41 -5.29 -5.17
N TRP A 422 -21.20 -5.60 -5.63
CA TRP A 422 -20.16 -4.58 -5.87
C TRP A 422 -20.59 -3.50 -6.85
N ARG A 423 -21.40 -3.85 -7.87
CA ARG A 423 -21.93 -2.88 -8.83
C ARG A 423 -22.82 -1.85 -8.17
N LYS A 424 -23.74 -2.32 -7.30
CA LYS A 424 -24.62 -1.44 -6.54
C LYS A 424 -23.83 -0.57 -5.58
N LEU A 425 -22.89 -1.16 -4.83
CA LEU A 425 -22.02 -0.41 -3.92
C LEU A 425 -21.18 0.64 -4.67
N ALA A 426 -20.54 0.30 -5.79
CA ALA A 426 -19.75 1.24 -6.58
C ALA A 426 -20.59 2.37 -7.22
N ALA A 427 -21.86 2.09 -7.53
CA ALA A 427 -22.79 3.07 -8.06
C ALA A 427 -23.33 4.03 -6.99
N GLU A 428 -23.54 3.54 -5.77
CA GLU A 428 -24.23 4.29 -4.71
C GLU A 428 -23.30 4.87 -3.62
N LEU A 429 -22.08 4.36 -3.48
CA LEU A 429 -21.11 4.88 -2.51
C LEU A 429 -20.32 6.08 -3.07
N PRO A 430 -19.79 6.94 -2.17
CA PRO A 430 -18.90 8.04 -2.55
C PRO A 430 -17.69 7.57 -3.37
N GLU A 431 -17.18 8.44 -4.26
CA GLU A 431 -16.08 8.12 -5.20
C GLU A 431 -14.76 7.79 -4.51
N ASP A 432 -14.57 8.28 -3.29
CA ASP A 432 -13.36 8.08 -2.52
C ASP A 432 -13.41 6.80 -1.65
N VAL A 433 -14.48 6.00 -1.74
CA VAL A 433 -14.52 4.64 -1.19
C VAL A 433 -13.81 3.68 -2.13
N LEU A 434 -12.78 3.02 -1.60
CA LEU A 434 -12.05 1.96 -2.30
C LEU A 434 -12.72 0.61 -2.05
N PHE A 435 -12.47 -0.36 -2.92
CA PHE A 435 -13.02 -1.71 -2.80
C PHE A 435 -11.90 -2.74 -2.80
N THR A 436 -12.05 -3.80 -2.01
CA THR A 436 -11.18 -4.97 -2.03
C THR A 436 -12.01 -6.25 -1.87
N THR A 437 -11.53 -7.38 -2.37
CA THR A 437 -12.23 -8.68 -2.25
C THR A 437 -11.33 -9.73 -1.62
N TRP A 438 -11.94 -10.72 -0.98
CA TRP A 438 -11.23 -11.82 -0.33
C TRP A 438 -11.00 -13.05 -1.22
N SER A 439 -11.47 -13.02 -2.48
CA SER A 439 -11.47 -14.22 -3.30
C SER A 439 -10.05 -14.60 -3.75
N ARG A 440 -9.63 -15.81 -3.34
CA ARG A 440 -8.42 -16.51 -3.83
C ARG A 440 -8.58 -17.05 -5.25
N VAL A 441 -9.73 -16.82 -5.88
CA VAL A 441 -10.08 -17.40 -7.18
C VAL A 441 -9.72 -16.40 -8.26
N PRO A 442 -8.92 -16.79 -9.27
CA PRO A 442 -8.68 -15.91 -10.41
C PRO A 442 -10.04 -15.52 -11.02
N SER A 443 -10.21 -14.22 -11.24
CA SER A 443 -11.41 -13.57 -11.78
C SER A 443 -11.96 -14.19 -13.08
N THR A 444 -11.22 -15.10 -13.71
CA THR A 444 -11.63 -15.88 -14.88
C THR A 444 -12.67 -16.97 -14.61
N LEU A 445 -12.85 -17.46 -13.37
CA LEU A 445 -13.87 -18.49 -13.06
C LEU A 445 -15.22 -17.93 -12.57
N LEU A 446 -15.29 -16.63 -12.27
CA LEU A 446 -16.52 -15.98 -11.75
C LEU A 446 -17.37 -15.31 -12.83
N TYR A 447 -16.84 -15.15 -14.05
CA TYR A 447 -17.55 -14.48 -15.15
C TYR A 447 -18.90 -15.11 -15.59
N PRO A 448 -19.16 -16.43 -15.47
CA PRO A 448 -20.46 -16.98 -15.86
C PRO A 448 -21.62 -16.65 -14.91
N TYR A 449 -21.34 -16.20 -13.67
CA TYR A 449 -22.36 -16.08 -12.62
C TYR A 449 -22.95 -14.66 -12.45
N VAL A 450 -22.45 -13.68 -13.22
CA VAL A 450 -22.80 -12.25 -13.09
C VAL A 450 -24.08 -11.86 -13.86
N HIS A 451 -24.83 -12.85 -14.38
CA HIS A 451 -26.04 -12.61 -15.18
C HIS A 451 -27.37 -12.97 -14.49
N ALA A 452 -27.36 -13.31 -13.19
CA ALA A 452 -28.56 -13.74 -12.47
C ALA A 452 -28.82 -12.98 -11.14
N GLU A 453 -28.47 -11.70 -11.05
CA GLU A 453 -28.64 -10.90 -9.81
C GLU A 453 -30.10 -10.88 -9.31
N ASP A 454 -31.09 -10.69 -10.21
CA ASP A 454 -32.50 -10.57 -9.83
C ASP A 454 -33.21 -11.91 -9.53
N GLU A 455 -32.73 -13.04 -10.07
CA GLU A 455 -33.29 -14.38 -9.80
C GLU A 455 -32.64 -15.02 -8.56
N MET A 456 -31.35 -14.77 -8.30
CA MET A 456 -30.67 -15.31 -7.11
C MET A 456 -31.19 -14.71 -5.79
N GLU A 457 -31.54 -13.42 -5.74
CA GLU A 457 -32.09 -12.79 -4.53
C GLU A 457 -33.48 -13.37 -4.16
N LYS A 458 -34.25 -13.83 -5.16
CA LYS A 458 -35.58 -14.44 -4.97
C LYS A 458 -35.54 -15.94 -4.67
N GLU A 459 -34.63 -16.71 -5.27
CA GLU A 459 -34.64 -18.18 -5.14
C GLU A 459 -33.59 -18.76 -4.17
N LEU A 460 -32.45 -18.09 -3.97
CA LEU A 460 -31.28 -18.70 -3.29
C LEU A 460 -30.88 -18.02 -1.97
N GLY A 461 -31.45 -16.87 -1.63
CA GLY A 461 -31.18 -16.14 -0.38
C GLY A 461 -31.16 -16.99 0.91
N PRO A 462 -32.07 -17.98 1.08
CA PRO A 462 -32.05 -18.86 2.26
C PRO A 462 -31.14 -20.10 2.15
N ARG A 463 -30.76 -20.55 0.94
CA ARG A 463 -30.08 -21.85 0.72
C ARG A 463 -28.57 -21.72 0.48
N TYR A 464 -28.09 -20.58 0.00
CA TYR A 464 -26.70 -20.42 -0.44
C TYR A 464 -25.69 -20.37 0.73
N LEU A 465 -26.16 -20.02 1.94
CA LEU A 465 -25.29 -19.89 3.12
C LEU A 465 -24.73 -21.23 3.64
N THR A 466 -25.25 -22.39 3.21
CA THR A 466 -24.85 -23.70 3.78
C THR A 466 -23.73 -24.40 2.99
N GLN A 467 -23.40 -23.96 1.77
CA GLN A 467 -22.59 -24.77 0.84
C GLN A 467 -21.09 -24.39 0.79
N LEU A 468 -20.71 -23.20 1.27
CA LEU A 468 -19.34 -22.68 1.17
C LEU A 468 -18.37 -23.19 2.27
N SER A 469 -18.86 -23.80 3.35
CA SER A 469 -18.05 -24.20 4.51
C SER A 469 -17.18 -25.45 4.30
N SER A 470 -17.08 -26.00 3.08
CA SER A 470 -16.51 -27.34 2.83
C SER A 470 -15.22 -27.39 1.99
N HIS A 471 -14.65 -26.26 1.56
CA HIS A 471 -13.60 -26.27 0.51
C HIS A 471 -12.29 -25.49 0.82
N SER A 472 -12.01 -25.11 2.07
CA SER A 472 -10.89 -24.18 2.38
C SER A 472 -9.74 -24.73 3.23
N GLU A 473 -9.37 -26.01 3.11
CA GLU A 473 -8.16 -26.53 3.77
C GLU A 473 -6.95 -26.58 2.83
N GLY A 474 -5.91 -25.81 3.16
CA GLY A 474 -4.57 -25.93 2.60
C GLY A 474 -4.21 -24.86 1.58
N LEU A 475 -3.55 -23.78 2.06
CA LEU A 475 -2.56 -22.93 1.37
C LEU A 475 -2.36 -21.66 2.23
N VAL A 476 -1.17 -21.51 2.81
CA VAL A 476 -0.76 -20.39 3.67
C VAL A 476 0.20 -19.49 2.87
N ASN A 477 0.00 -18.18 2.99
CA ASN A 477 0.65 -17.03 2.31
C ASN A 477 -0.18 -16.41 1.17
N SER A 478 -0.87 -15.30 1.47
CA SER A 478 -1.65 -14.51 0.51
C SER A 478 -1.12 -13.08 0.38
N THR A 479 -0.82 -12.67 -0.85
CA THR A 479 -0.78 -11.25 -1.25
C THR A 479 -2.16 -10.91 -1.82
N VAL A 480 -2.82 -9.87 -1.29
CA VAL A 480 -4.13 -9.41 -1.77
C VAL A 480 -3.89 -8.24 -2.71
N PRO A 481 -4.21 -8.33 -4.01
CA PRO A 481 -4.08 -7.19 -4.90
C PRO A 481 -5.16 -6.16 -4.55
N VAL A 482 -4.75 -5.00 -4.02
CA VAL A 482 -5.63 -3.82 -3.95
C VAL A 482 -5.71 -3.23 -5.35
N VAL A 483 -6.82 -3.47 -6.05
CA VAL A 483 -7.03 -2.93 -7.40
C VAL A 483 -7.52 -1.49 -7.28
N ASN A 484 -6.74 -0.53 -7.77
CA ASN A 484 -7.24 0.83 -7.97
C ASN A 484 -8.24 0.80 -9.14
N LEU A 485 -9.52 0.93 -8.84
CA LEU A 485 -10.61 0.88 -9.82
C LEU A 485 -10.98 2.25 -10.39
N GLU A 486 -10.23 3.34 -10.16
CA GLU A 486 -10.58 4.70 -10.63
C GLU A 486 -11.01 4.73 -12.12
N GLY A 487 -10.30 4.01 -13.01
CA GLY A 487 -10.68 3.88 -14.42
C GLY A 487 -11.95 3.05 -14.64
N LEU A 488 -12.10 1.93 -13.95
CA LEU A 488 -13.26 1.04 -14.07
C LEU A 488 -14.53 1.68 -13.47
N GLN A 489 -14.42 2.38 -12.36
CA GLN A 489 -15.51 3.12 -11.70
C GLN A 489 -16.04 4.23 -12.61
N ALA A 490 -15.15 5.00 -13.26
CA ALA A 490 -15.54 6.02 -14.23
C ALA A 490 -16.25 5.43 -15.45
N ASP A 491 -15.83 4.26 -15.93
CA ASP A 491 -16.47 3.56 -17.05
C ASP A 491 -17.84 2.99 -16.68
N ILE A 492 -17.98 2.44 -15.47
CA ILE A 492 -19.25 1.91 -14.97
C ILE A 492 -20.27 3.02 -14.75
N ARG A 493 -19.88 4.17 -14.17
CA ARG A 493 -20.79 5.31 -14.01
C ARG A 493 -21.23 5.88 -15.36
N ARG A 494 -20.31 5.92 -16.34
CA ARG A 494 -20.66 6.26 -17.73
C ARG A 494 -21.62 5.25 -18.36
N ALA A 495 -21.55 3.98 -18.00
CA ALA A 495 -22.48 2.95 -18.48
C ALA A 495 -23.84 3.03 -17.75
N ALA A 496 -23.85 3.25 -16.44
CA ALA A 496 -25.06 3.38 -15.63
C ALA A 496 -25.85 4.66 -15.97
N GLY A 497 -25.16 5.79 -16.15
CA GLY A 497 -25.79 7.05 -16.55
C GLY A 497 -26.45 7.00 -17.93
N ARG A 498 -25.97 6.14 -18.85
CA ARG A 498 -26.60 5.93 -20.16
C ARG A 498 -27.89 5.10 -20.09
N ARG A 499 -28.10 4.30 -19.04
CA ARG A 499 -29.32 3.49 -18.85
C ARG A 499 -30.47 4.25 -18.20
N VAL A 500 -30.22 5.41 -17.58
CA VAL A 500 -31.27 6.26 -16.98
C VAL A 500 -31.80 7.29 -17.99
N ALA A 501 -31.12 7.46 -19.12
CA ALA A 501 -31.45 8.44 -20.16
C ALA A 501 -32.13 7.85 -21.42
N GLY A 502 -32.46 6.56 -21.41
CA GLY A 502 -33.23 5.88 -22.45
C GLY A 502 -34.24 4.95 -21.81
#